data_AF-A0A1A9QDE3-F1
#
_entry.id   AF-A0A1A9QDE3-F1
#
_cell.length_a   1.000
_cell.length_b   1.000
_cell.length_c   1.000
_cell.angle_alpha   90.00
_cell.angle_beta   90.00
_cell.angle_gamma   90.00
#
_symmetry.space_group_name_H-M   'P 1'
#
loop_
_entity.id
_entity.type
_entity.pdbx_description
1 polymer ?
#
loop_
_entity_poly.entity_id
_entity_poly.type
_entity_poly.pdbx_seq_one_letter_code
_entity_poly.pdbx_strand_id
1 'polypeptide(L)'
;MKLLSKSEPKDNDKWNTNWQKFQQANNSDTAPSVPWNFSDWKTTRVKTTAPEEFKTECEKHGAQTAINEQNSSYIATSTYCSKGIDE
;
A
#
# COMPACT_ATOMS: atom_id res chain seq x y z
N MET A 1 2.27 -1.08 -15.06
CA MET A 1 2.74 -1.01 -13.66
C MET A 1 2.83 -2.42 -13.09
N LYS A 2 3.97 -2.79 -12.53
CA LYS A 2 4.15 -4.08 -11.85
C LYS A 2 3.95 -3.91 -10.36
N LEU A 3 3.11 -4.72 -9.75
CA LEU A 3 2.81 -4.68 -8.31
C LEU A 3 3.76 -5.61 -7.54
N LEU A 4 4.04 -5.24 -6.30
CA LEU A 4 4.64 -6.14 -5.32
C LEU A 4 3.70 -7.32 -5.08
N SER A 5 4.28 -8.51 -4.91
CA SER A 5 3.56 -9.73 -4.59
C SER A 5 3.85 -10.15 -3.15
N LYS A 6 2.84 -10.65 -2.45
CA LYS A 6 3.06 -11.30 -1.14
C LYS A 6 3.83 -12.63 -1.26
N SER A 7 3.74 -13.29 -2.42
CA SER A 7 4.35 -14.59 -2.66
C SER A 7 5.82 -14.52 -3.09
N GLU A 8 6.34 -13.33 -3.36
CA GLU A 8 7.71 -13.11 -3.87
C GLU A 8 8.62 -12.65 -2.72
N PRO A 9 9.53 -13.48 -2.20
CA PRO A 9 10.37 -13.10 -1.06
C PRO A 9 11.23 -11.86 -1.32
N LYS A 10 11.63 -11.64 -2.58
CA LYS A 10 12.40 -10.46 -3.03
C LYS A 10 11.65 -9.14 -2.86
N ASP A 11 10.31 -9.19 -2.72
CA ASP A 11 9.48 -8.01 -2.53
C ASP A 11 9.36 -7.62 -1.05
N ASN A 12 9.84 -8.43 -0.10
CA ASN A 12 9.69 -8.18 1.35
C ASN A 12 10.30 -6.85 1.81
N ASP A 13 11.50 -6.51 1.34
CA ASP A 13 12.15 -5.24 1.72
C ASP A 13 11.45 -4.04 1.08
N LYS A 14 10.96 -4.22 -0.14
CA LYS A 14 10.17 -3.20 -0.86
C LYS A 14 8.82 -2.97 -0.15
N TRP A 15 8.18 -4.01 0.36
CA TRP A 15 6.98 -3.89 1.17
C TRP A 15 7.20 -2.99 2.38
N ASN A 16 8.27 -3.24 3.15
CA ASN A 16 8.59 -2.42 4.33
C ASN A 16 8.91 -0.98 3.94
N THR A 17 9.65 -0.77 2.85
CA THR A 17 9.97 0.57 2.34
C THR A 17 8.71 1.34 1.92
N ASN A 18 7.81 0.70 1.19
CA ASN A 18 6.57 1.34 0.74
C ASN A 18 5.60 1.59 1.89
N TRP A 19 5.58 0.71 2.88
CA TRP A 19 4.84 0.91 4.12
C TRP A 19 5.33 2.16 4.87
N GLN A 20 6.63 2.35 4.99
CA GLN A 20 7.20 3.57 5.59
C GLN A 20 6.78 4.84 4.85
N LYS A 21 6.80 4.82 3.51
CA LYS A 21 6.30 5.94 2.70
C LYS A 21 4.82 6.20 2.96
N PHE A 22 4.01 5.15 3.02
CA PHE A 22 2.58 5.25 3.32
C PHE A 22 2.34 5.85 4.72
N GLN A 23 3.09 5.41 5.73
CA GLN A 23 3.02 5.95 7.09
C GLN A 23 3.39 7.44 7.13
N GLN A 24 4.45 7.84 6.44
CA GLN A 24 4.88 9.24 6.38
C GLN A 24 3.83 10.13 5.72
N ALA A 25 3.21 9.66 4.63
CA ALA A 25 2.15 10.37 3.93
C ALA A 25 0.82 10.43 4.72
N ASN A 26 0.63 9.51 5.67
CA ASN A 26 -0.59 9.38 6.47
C ASN A 26 -0.28 9.43 7.98
N ASN A 27 0.64 10.30 8.40
CA ASN A 27 1.14 10.36 9.77
C ASN A 27 0.15 10.90 10.83
N SER A 28 -1.14 10.96 10.51
CA SER A 28 -2.20 11.45 11.39
C SER A 28 -2.82 10.32 12.23
N ASP A 29 -3.44 10.71 13.33
CA ASP A 29 -4.29 9.81 14.13
C ASP A 29 -5.55 9.34 13.39
N THR A 30 -5.95 10.06 12.34
CA THR A 30 -7.08 9.74 11.48
C THR A 30 -6.70 8.71 10.43
N ALA A 31 -7.65 7.84 10.10
CA ALA A 31 -7.49 6.89 9.00
C ALA A 31 -7.04 7.61 7.71
N PRO A 32 -6.20 6.96 6.88
CA PRO A 32 -5.69 7.56 5.67
C PRO A 32 -6.84 7.86 4.71
N SER A 33 -6.77 8.98 3.98
CA SER A 33 -7.84 9.39 3.04
C SER A 33 -7.89 8.57 1.75
N VAL A 34 -7.07 7.51 1.66
CA VAL A 34 -7.15 6.52 0.59
C VAL A 34 -8.34 5.59 0.85
N PRO A 35 -8.96 5.02 -0.19
CA PRO A 35 -10.12 4.14 -0.05
C PRO A 35 -9.73 2.73 0.41
N TRP A 36 -8.82 2.64 1.38
CA TRP A 36 -8.33 1.40 1.98
C TRP A 36 -8.86 1.27 3.39
N ASN A 37 -9.27 0.07 3.76
CA ASN A 37 -9.83 -0.19 5.08
C ASN A 37 -8.77 -0.82 5.99
N PHE A 38 -8.43 -0.12 7.07
CA PHE A 38 -7.61 -0.63 8.15
C PHE A 38 -8.48 -0.81 9.39
N SER A 39 -8.50 -2.02 9.96
CA SER A 39 -9.38 -2.34 11.09
C SER A 39 -9.01 -1.59 12.37
N ASP A 40 -7.71 -1.39 12.61
CA ASP A 40 -7.20 -0.57 13.71
C ASP A 40 -6.03 0.29 13.23
N TRP A 41 -6.36 1.45 12.64
CA TRP A 41 -5.33 2.35 12.11
C TRP A 41 -4.32 2.81 13.17
N LYS A 42 -4.76 3.05 14.42
CA LYS A 42 -3.87 3.55 15.48
C LYS A 42 -2.77 2.57 15.82
N THR A 43 -3.10 1.27 15.85
CA THR A 43 -2.13 0.21 16.07
C THR A 43 -1.36 -0.15 14.80
N THR A 44 -2.05 -0.19 13.66
CA THR A 44 -1.43 -0.59 12.39
C THR A 44 -0.35 0.40 11.96
N ARG A 45 -0.59 1.72 12.06
CA ARG A 45 0.33 2.77 11.62
C ARG A 45 1.67 2.81 12.36
N VAL A 46 1.79 2.19 13.54
CA VAL A 46 3.03 2.20 14.33
C VAL A 46 3.88 0.95 14.10
N LYS A 47 3.40 0.01 13.28
CA LYS A 47 4.16 -1.18 12.91
C LYS A 47 5.39 -0.81 12.08
N THR A 48 6.53 -1.40 12.42
CA THR A 48 7.80 -1.17 11.72
C THR A 48 7.88 -1.92 10.39
N THR A 49 7.17 -3.04 10.28
CA THR A 49 7.07 -3.87 9.08
C THR A 49 5.72 -3.70 8.41
N ALA A 50 5.68 -3.92 7.10
CA ALA A 50 4.46 -3.85 6.31
C ALA A 50 3.43 -4.89 6.81
N PRO A 51 2.29 -4.44 7.35
CA PRO A 51 1.28 -5.32 7.88
C PRO A 51 0.54 -6.06 6.76
N GLU A 52 -0.01 -7.23 7.09
CA GLU A 52 -0.74 -8.05 6.11
C GLU A 52 -1.96 -7.32 5.54
N GLU A 53 -2.62 -6.47 6.34
CA GLU A 53 -3.72 -5.60 5.89
C GLU A 53 -3.28 -4.67 4.76
N PHE A 54 -2.11 -4.01 4.90
CA PHE A 54 -1.58 -3.12 3.87
C PHE A 54 -1.28 -3.88 2.57
N LYS A 55 -0.62 -5.03 2.68
CA LYS A 55 -0.33 -5.88 1.52
C LYS A 55 -1.62 -6.37 0.85
N THR A 56 -2.64 -6.69 1.63
CA THR A 56 -3.96 -7.14 1.14
C THR A 56 -4.69 -6.05 0.40
N GLU A 57 -4.74 -4.84 0.94
CA GLU A 57 -5.36 -3.70 0.26
C GLU A 57 -4.62 -3.38 -1.05
N CYS A 58 -3.29 -3.49 -1.06
CA CYS A 58 -2.50 -3.38 -2.28
C CYS A 58 -2.88 -4.38 -3.38
N GLU A 59 -3.02 -5.68 -3.05
CA GLU A 59 -3.43 -6.69 -4.02
C GLU A 59 -4.88 -6.50 -4.47
N LYS A 60 -5.77 -6.17 -3.53
CA LYS A 60 -7.21 -5.96 -3.79
C LYS A 60 -7.45 -4.77 -4.72
N HIS A 61 -6.83 -3.62 -4.43
CA HIS A 61 -6.98 -2.42 -5.25
C HIS A 61 -6.14 -2.47 -6.53
N GLY A 62 -5.04 -3.23 -6.54
CA GLY A 62 -4.23 -3.48 -7.72
C GLY A 62 -4.84 -4.42 -8.74
N ALA A 63 -5.73 -5.33 -8.31
CA ALA A 63 -6.47 -6.24 -9.20
C ALA A 63 -7.71 -5.58 -9.84
N GLN A 64 -8.10 -4.38 -9.41
CA GLN A 64 -9.26 -3.69 -9.98
C GLN A 64 -8.93 -3.17 -11.39
N THR A 65 -9.65 -3.68 -12.40
CA THR A 65 -9.50 -3.28 -13.81
C THR A 65 -10.08 -1.91 -14.12
N ALA A 66 -10.91 -1.36 -13.23
CA ALA A 66 -11.41 0.01 -13.30
C ALA A 66 -10.36 1.01 -12.79
N ILE A 67 -9.22 1.04 -13.49
CA ILE A 67 -8.20 2.06 -13.33
C ILE A 67 -8.73 3.33 -13.99
N ASN A 68 -9.53 4.07 -13.24
CA ASN A 68 -9.78 5.46 -13.50
C ASN A 68 -8.56 6.22 -12.93
N GLU A 69 -7.83 6.99 -13.74
CA GLU A 69 -6.61 7.72 -13.33
C GLU A 69 -6.87 8.83 -12.29
N GLN A 70 -8.14 9.18 -12.07
CA GLN A 70 -8.62 10.08 -11.00
C GLN A 70 -9.08 9.31 -9.74
N ASN A 71 -9.03 7.97 -9.75
CA ASN A 71 -9.43 7.15 -8.62
C ASN A 71 -8.29 7.14 -7.60
N SER A 72 -8.53 7.69 -6.43
CA SER A 72 -7.59 7.71 -5.30
C SER A 72 -7.05 6.32 -4.96
N SER A 73 -7.80 5.25 -5.26
CA SER A 73 -7.35 3.86 -5.16
C SER A 73 -6.17 3.55 -6.08
N TYR A 74 -6.23 4.00 -7.34
CA TYR A 74 -5.21 3.70 -8.34
C TYR A 74 -3.92 4.46 -8.03
N ILE A 75 -4.05 5.76 -7.70
CA ILE A 75 -2.90 6.59 -7.33
C ILE A 75 -2.20 6.02 -6.07
N ALA A 76 -2.97 5.66 -5.04
CA ALA A 76 -2.43 5.04 -3.84
C ALA A 76 -1.74 3.71 -4.15
N THR A 77 -2.39 2.84 -4.93
CA THR A 77 -1.82 1.53 -5.30
C THR A 77 -0.55 1.69 -6.14
N SER A 78 -0.53 2.66 -7.05
CA SER A 78 0.64 2.96 -7.86
C SER A 78 1.81 3.49 -7.03
N THR A 79 1.51 4.33 -6.05
CA THR A 79 2.53 4.96 -5.20
C THR A 79 3.11 3.98 -4.17
N TYR A 80 2.26 3.15 -3.57
CA TYR A 80 2.62 2.37 -2.37
C TYR A 80 2.65 0.86 -2.60
N CYS A 81 2.20 0.34 -3.74
CA CYS A 81 2.15 -1.10 -4.00
C CYS A 81 2.95 -1.50 -5.24
N SER A 82 3.56 -0.56 -5.96
CA SER A 82 4.33 -0.84 -7.17
C SER A 82 5.78 -1.23 -6.84
N LYS A 83 6.39 -1.99 -7.76
CA LYS A 83 7.80 -2.40 -7.69
C LYS A 83 8.79 -1.26 -7.98
N GLY A 84 8.32 -0.10 -8.43
CA GLY A 84 9.11 0.96 -9.06
C GLY A 84 9.15 0.86 -10.59
N ILE A 85 9.65 1.89 -11.27
CA ILE A 85 9.79 1.95 -12.75
C ILE A 85 11.03 1.17 -13.24
N ASP A 86 12.00 0.89 -12.36
CA ASP A 86 13.31 0.33 -12.73
C ASP A 86 13.39 -1.22 -12.70
N GLU A 87 12.29 -1.96 -12.91
CA GLU A 87 12.28 -3.45 -12.84
C GLU A 87 11.44 -4.15 -13.91
#